data_AF-A0A7C7I727-F1
#
_entry.id   AF-A0A7C7I727-F1
#
_cell.length_a   1.000
_cell.length_b   1.000
_cell.length_c   1.000
_cell.angle_alpha   90.00
_cell.angle_beta   90.00
_cell.angle_gamma   90.00
#
_symmetry.space_group_name_H-M   'P 1'
#
loop_
_entity.id
_entity.type
_entity.pdbx_description
1 polymer ?
#
loop_
_entity_poly.entity_id
_entity_poly.type
_entity_poly.pdbx_seq_one_letter_code
_entity_poly.pdbx_strand_id
1 'polypeptide(L)'
;MARQYRVNDRITSAQVRVIGEDGSQLGVMTVAQAIRLAQDAEVDLVEVAPNSEPPVCRLLDYGKLRYLTAKKDRESRKGQKSTELREVRFRPNIGSHDLESKTRKVRELILDGSKVKLTVRFRGREAAHQQLGLAVLKRVADDLRDEVRLEKPPALEGRALSMILLPTPQKPERTDQKPEVEDQESEETDQNVEATDQKPKAAATKPKATAKKPKTTDQPKTTDQKVEEPADAKA
;
A
#
# COMPACT_ATOMS: atom_id res chain seq x y z
N MET A 1 -1.56 12.28 -7.32
CA MET A 1 -2.10 13.13 -8.41
C MET A 1 -2.32 12.23 -9.61
N ALA A 2 -3.40 12.42 -10.38
CA ALA A 2 -3.59 11.64 -11.59
C ALA A 2 -2.45 11.94 -12.56
N ARG A 3 -1.79 10.89 -13.07
CA ARG A 3 -0.73 11.06 -14.07
C ARG A 3 -1.34 11.69 -15.32
N GLN A 4 -0.95 12.92 -15.63
CA GLN A 4 -1.39 13.60 -16.84
C GLN A 4 -0.51 13.14 -17.99
N TYR A 5 -1.14 12.50 -18.98
CA TYR A 5 -0.48 12.11 -20.21
C TYR A 5 -0.59 13.23 -21.23
N ARG A 6 0.45 13.40 -22.05
CA ARG A 6 0.40 14.23 -23.26
C ARG A 6 -0.25 13.40 -24.37
N VAL A 7 -1.08 14.05 -25.17
CA VAL A 7 -1.93 13.40 -26.16
C VAL A 7 -1.89 14.20 -27.46
N ASN A 8 -1.82 13.50 -28.60
CA ASN A 8 -1.84 14.08 -29.95
C ASN A 8 -0.89 15.28 -30.07
N ASP A 9 -1.41 16.47 -30.39
CA ASP A 9 -0.64 17.70 -30.61
C ASP A 9 0.11 18.22 -29.37
N ARG A 10 -0.17 17.68 -28.18
CA ARG A 10 0.56 18.04 -26.95
C ARG A 10 1.91 17.34 -26.84
N ILE A 11 2.22 16.41 -27.75
CA ILE A 11 3.49 15.70 -27.80
C ILE A 11 4.50 16.57 -28.57
N THR A 12 5.55 17.02 -27.87
CA THR A 12 6.54 17.97 -28.41
C THR A 12 7.77 17.31 -29.04
N SER A 13 7.87 15.99 -28.96
CA SER A 13 9.05 15.22 -29.39
C SER A 13 9.10 15.10 -30.91
N ALA A 14 10.30 15.08 -31.51
CA ALA A 14 10.43 14.94 -32.96
C ALA A 14 10.15 13.50 -33.45
N GLN A 15 10.65 12.51 -32.70
CA GLN A 15 10.48 11.09 -32.98
C GLN A 15 9.91 10.39 -31.75
N VAL A 16 9.04 9.41 -31.99
CA VAL A 16 8.38 8.62 -30.94
C VAL A 16 8.40 7.15 -31.33
N ARG A 17 8.50 6.28 -30.32
CA ARG A 17 8.31 4.84 -30.48
C ARG A 17 6.82 4.53 -30.28
N VAL A 18 6.17 3.98 -31.30
CA VAL A 18 4.72 3.75 -31.30
C VAL A 18 4.41 2.28 -31.05
N ILE A 19 3.45 2.06 -30.15
CA ILE A 19 2.83 0.77 -29.88
C ILE A 19 1.36 0.84 -30.34
N GLY A 20 0.93 -0.13 -31.13
CA GLY A 20 -0.45 -0.29 -31.60
C GLY A 20 -1.45 -0.56 -30.47
N GLU A 21 -2.74 -0.49 -30.80
CA GLU A 21 -3.82 -0.74 -29.85
C GLU A 21 -3.77 -2.16 -29.27
N ASP A 22 -3.51 -3.13 -30.15
CA ASP A 22 -3.33 -4.56 -29.87
C ASP A 22 -2.02 -4.88 -29.11
N GLY A 23 -1.13 -3.90 -28.97
CA GLY A 23 0.20 -4.08 -28.38
C GLY A 23 1.30 -4.42 -29.39
N SER A 24 0.99 -4.38 -30.70
CA SER A 24 2.01 -4.50 -31.75
C SER A 24 3.03 -3.37 -31.68
N GLN A 25 4.30 -3.66 -31.98
CA GLN A 25 5.34 -2.64 -32.03
C GLN A 25 5.46 -2.10 -33.45
N LEU A 26 4.99 -0.87 -33.67
CA LEU A 26 5.04 -0.21 -34.98
C LEU A 26 6.40 0.46 -35.26
N GLY A 27 7.29 0.48 -34.26
CA GLY A 27 8.66 0.99 -34.38
C GLY A 27 8.78 2.47 -34.03
N VAL A 28 9.90 3.09 -34.47
CA VAL A 28 10.17 4.51 -34.26
C VAL A 28 9.75 5.28 -35.51
N MET A 29 8.95 6.32 -35.34
CA MET A 29 8.46 7.16 -36.42
C MET A 29 8.31 8.61 -35.98
N THR A 30 7.99 9.51 -36.91
CA THR A 30 7.72 10.91 -36.59
C THR A 30 6.38 11.07 -35.89
N VAL A 31 6.22 12.09 -35.04
CA VAL A 31 4.93 12.36 -34.37
C VAL A 31 3.81 12.59 -35.37
N ALA A 32 4.08 13.27 -36.49
CA ALA A 32 3.08 13.50 -37.54
C ALA A 32 2.56 12.17 -38.14
N GLN A 33 3.44 11.20 -38.41
CA GLN A 33 3.03 9.87 -38.87
C GLN A 33 2.24 9.12 -37.81
N ALA A 34 2.69 9.18 -36.55
CA ALA A 34 2.01 8.54 -35.44
C ALA A 34 0.59 9.10 -35.21
N ILE A 35 0.40 10.41 -35.35
CA ILE A 35 -0.92 11.06 -35.25
C ILE A 35 -1.83 10.62 -36.40
N ARG A 36 -1.32 10.50 -37.63
CA ARG A 36 -2.11 10.00 -38.76
C ARG A 36 -2.59 8.57 -38.52
N LEU A 37 -1.70 7.68 -38.06
CA LEU A 37 -2.08 6.31 -37.70
C LEU A 37 -3.14 6.27 -36.59
N ALA A 38 -3.08 7.20 -35.63
CA ALA A 38 -4.10 7.32 -34.60
C ALA A 38 -5.46 7.75 -35.18
N GLN A 39 -5.46 8.72 -36.10
CA GLN A 39 -6.66 9.18 -36.80
C GLN A 39 -7.27 8.09 -37.68
N ASP A 40 -6.46 7.34 -38.42
CA ASP A 40 -6.90 6.24 -39.28
C ASP A 40 -7.55 5.10 -38.48
N ALA A 41 -7.11 4.91 -37.23
CA ALA A 41 -7.65 3.92 -36.29
C ALA A 41 -8.71 4.51 -35.33
N GLU A 42 -9.13 5.77 -35.49
CA GLU A 42 -10.10 6.46 -34.64
C GLU A 42 -9.75 6.45 -33.13
N VAL A 43 -8.46 6.44 -32.81
CA VAL A 43 -7.93 6.43 -31.44
C VAL A 43 -6.99 7.61 -31.20
N ASP A 44 -6.59 7.82 -29.95
CA ASP A 44 -5.63 8.87 -29.60
C ASP A 44 -4.20 8.33 -29.52
N LEU A 45 -3.23 9.19 -29.87
CA LEU A 45 -1.82 8.95 -29.60
C LEU A 45 -1.49 9.45 -28.19
N VAL A 46 -1.27 8.53 -27.25
CA VAL A 46 -0.99 8.87 -25.84
C VAL A 46 0.45 8.56 -25.48
N GLU A 47 1.17 9.56 -24.98
CA GLU A 47 2.56 9.41 -24.51
C GLU A 47 2.59 8.75 -23.11
N VAL A 48 2.96 7.47 -23.03
CA VAL A 48 2.95 6.69 -21.77
C VAL A 48 4.27 6.73 -21.02
N ALA A 49 5.40 6.85 -21.74
CA ALA A 49 6.74 6.94 -21.16
C ALA A 49 7.53 8.11 -21.76
N PRO A 50 7.46 9.30 -21.13
CA PRO A 50 8.20 10.48 -21.60
C PRO A 50 9.71 10.41 -21.32
N ASN A 51 10.14 9.60 -20.35
CA ASN A 51 11.53 9.52 -19.91
C ASN A 51 12.40 8.57 -20.76
N SER A 52 11.86 8.03 -21.85
CA SER A 52 12.59 7.13 -22.75
C SER A 52 13.11 7.88 -23.96
N GLU A 53 14.25 7.47 -24.51
CA GLU A 53 14.79 7.99 -25.76
C GLU A 53 14.76 6.89 -26.84
N PRO A 54 13.89 6.99 -27.87
CA PRO A 54 12.79 7.95 -28.06
C PRO A 54 11.60 7.72 -27.11
N PRO A 55 10.76 8.75 -26.82
CA PRO A 55 9.58 8.62 -25.97
C PRO A 55 8.60 7.58 -26.50
N VAL A 56 7.97 6.83 -25.59
CA VAL A 56 7.04 5.75 -25.97
C VAL A 56 5.60 6.26 -25.96
N CYS A 57 4.98 6.19 -27.14
CA CYS A 57 3.58 6.49 -27.37
C CYS A 57 2.79 5.22 -27.64
N ARG A 58 1.55 5.16 -27.19
CA ARG A 58 0.63 4.05 -27.43
C ARG A 58 -0.66 4.59 -28.04
N LEU A 59 -1.16 3.88 -29.04
CA LEU A 59 -2.47 4.12 -29.65
C LEU A 59 -3.54 3.55 -28.72
N LEU A 60 -4.41 4.42 -28.19
CA LEU A 60 -5.51 4.04 -27.29
C LEU A 60 -6.51 5.19 -27.12
N ASP A 61 -7.74 4.86 -26.72
CA ASP A 61 -8.74 5.87 -26.30
C ASP A 61 -8.34 6.53 -24.97
N TYR A 62 -8.04 7.84 -25.03
CA TYR A 62 -7.63 8.60 -23.86
C TYR A 62 -8.75 8.77 -22.83
N GLY A 63 -10.00 8.92 -23.27
CA GLY A 63 -11.17 9.04 -22.41
C GLY A 63 -11.36 7.81 -21.54
N LYS A 64 -11.29 6.62 -22.16
CA LYS A 64 -11.36 5.33 -21.46
C LYS A 64 -10.22 5.15 -20.46
N LEU A 65 -8.98 5.48 -20.86
CA LEU A 65 -7.82 5.41 -19.97
C LEU A 65 -7.96 6.32 -18.75
N ARG A 66 -8.44 7.56 -18.94
CA ARG A 66 -8.68 8.50 -17.84
C ARG A 66 -9.71 7.97 -16.86
N TYR A 67 -10.82 7.42 -17.36
CA TYR A 67 -11.85 6.84 -16.53
C TYR A 67 -11.31 5.65 -15.70
N LEU A 68 -10.62 4.72 -16.34
CA LEU A 68 -10.04 3.56 -15.66
C LEU A 68 -8.99 3.96 -14.62
N THR A 69 -8.12 4.91 -14.95
CA THR A 69 -7.12 5.45 -14.01
C THR A 69 -7.79 6.14 -12.83
N ALA A 70 -8.81 6.97 -13.09
CA ALA A 70 -9.55 7.65 -12.02
C ALA A 70 -10.34 6.67 -11.15
N LYS A 71 -10.92 5.61 -11.73
CA LYS A 71 -11.60 4.55 -10.99
C LYS A 71 -10.62 3.79 -10.10
N LYS A 72 -9.48 3.37 -10.65
CA LYS A 72 -8.41 2.69 -9.92
C LYS A 72 -7.85 3.57 -8.78
N ASP A 73 -7.62 4.86 -9.04
CA ASP A 73 -7.16 5.81 -8.03
C ASP A 73 -8.19 6.00 -6.91
N ARG A 74 -9.50 6.01 -7.24
CA ARG A 74 -10.57 6.08 -6.24
C ARG A 74 -10.66 4.80 -5.42
N GLU A 75 -10.58 3.64 -6.06
CA GLU A 75 -10.55 2.34 -5.39
C GLU A 75 -9.34 2.20 -4.47
N SER A 76 -8.15 2.61 -4.93
CA SER A 76 -6.94 2.59 -4.10
C SER A 76 -7.04 3.55 -2.92
N ARG A 77 -7.61 4.75 -3.11
CA ARG A 77 -7.83 5.70 -2.01
C ARG A 77 -8.87 5.21 -1.01
N LYS A 78 -9.93 4.54 -1.45
CA LYS A 78 -10.93 3.94 -0.57
C LYS A 78 -10.36 2.75 0.22
N GLY A 79 -9.49 1.95 -0.39
CA GLY A 79 -8.82 0.82 0.27
C GLY A 79 -7.70 1.26 1.22
N GLN A 80 -7.12 2.43 1.02
CA GLN A 80 -6.15 3.02 1.93
C GLN A 80 -6.86 3.62 3.15
N LYS A 81 -6.95 2.85 4.24
CA LYS A 81 -7.29 3.43 5.55
C LYS A 81 -6.20 4.44 5.93
N SER A 82 -6.59 5.71 6.10
CA SER A 82 -5.66 6.76 6.55
C SER A 82 -5.21 6.44 7.97
N THR A 83 -3.93 6.14 8.14
CA THR A 83 -3.33 5.90 9.47
C THR A 83 -3.16 7.24 10.17
N GLU A 84 -4.16 7.64 10.96
CA GLU A 84 -4.09 8.90 11.71
C GLU A 84 -3.17 8.78 12.92
N LEU A 85 -2.47 9.88 13.25
CA LEU A 85 -1.69 9.98 14.48
C LEU A 85 -2.59 10.51 15.60
N ARG A 86 -2.90 9.64 16.56
CA ARG A 86 -3.69 9.96 17.75
C ARG A 86 -2.74 10.23 18.92
N GLU A 87 -3.02 11.26 19.72
CA GLU A 87 -2.21 11.59 20.90
C GLU A 87 -2.97 11.24 22.18
N VAL A 88 -2.35 10.48 23.07
CA VAL A 88 -2.87 10.20 24.42
C VAL A 88 -1.94 10.78 25.46
N ARG A 89 -2.50 11.55 26.40
CA ARG A 89 -1.72 12.32 27.37
C ARG A 89 -1.85 11.76 28.77
N PHE A 90 -0.70 11.64 29.43
CA PHE A 90 -0.54 11.11 30.77
C PHE A 90 0.02 12.18 31.72
N ARG A 91 -0.20 11.93 33.01
CA ARG A 91 0.41 12.69 34.11
C ARG A 91 1.51 11.85 34.75
N PRO A 92 2.58 12.45 35.30
CA PRO A 92 3.62 11.72 36.00
C PRO A 92 3.09 10.94 37.22
N ASN A 93 2.16 11.54 37.97
CA ASN A 93 1.54 10.95 39.15
C ASN A 93 0.12 10.43 38.82
N ILE A 94 0.02 9.49 37.88
CA ILE A 94 -1.25 8.86 37.51
C ILE A 94 -1.58 7.69 38.46
N GLY A 95 -2.83 7.58 38.89
CA GLY A 95 -3.30 6.43 39.67
C GLY A 95 -3.44 5.17 38.81
N SER A 96 -3.41 3.98 39.43
CA SER A 96 -3.53 2.69 38.73
C SER A 96 -4.78 2.59 37.85
N HIS A 97 -5.94 2.98 38.40
CA HIS A 97 -7.21 2.90 37.69
C HIS A 97 -7.30 3.82 36.46
N ASP A 98 -6.74 5.04 36.54
CA ASP A 98 -6.69 5.97 35.40
C ASP A 98 -5.69 5.48 34.34
N LEU A 99 -4.58 4.89 34.77
CA LEU A 99 -3.59 4.29 33.88
C LEU A 99 -4.21 3.13 33.07
N GLU A 100 -4.92 2.23 33.72
CA GLU A 100 -5.59 1.09 33.07
C GLU A 100 -6.66 1.58 32.08
N SER A 101 -7.47 2.56 32.48
CA SER A 101 -8.51 3.13 31.62
C SER A 101 -7.93 3.75 30.34
N LYS A 102 -6.84 4.52 30.47
CA LYS A 102 -6.13 5.09 29.31
C LYS A 102 -5.42 4.04 28.48
N THR A 103 -4.88 2.99 29.10
CA THR A 103 -4.23 1.88 28.39
C THR A 103 -5.24 1.12 27.53
N ARG A 104 -6.47 0.89 28.03
CA ARG A 104 -7.58 0.33 27.24
C ARG A 104 -7.93 1.23 26.04
N LYS A 105 -7.99 2.56 26.25
CA LYS A 105 -8.25 3.48 25.14
C LYS A 105 -7.12 3.46 24.10
N VAL A 106 -5.87 3.39 24.55
CA VAL A 106 -4.71 3.26 23.66
C VAL A 106 -4.82 1.96 22.85
N ARG A 107 -5.18 0.83 23.48
CA ARG A 107 -5.43 -0.45 22.81
C ARG A 107 -6.50 -0.33 21.71
N GLU A 108 -7.64 0.29 22.01
CA GLU A 108 -8.70 0.52 21.02
C GLU A 108 -8.20 1.32 19.80
N LEU A 109 -7.39 2.35 20.02
CA LEU A 109 -6.82 3.16 18.94
C LEU A 109 -5.79 2.37 18.09
N ILE A 110 -5.04 1.47 18.72
CA ILE A 110 -4.09 0.59 18.03
C ILE A 110 -4.85 -0.44 17.19
N LEU A 111 -5.93 -1.02 17.72
CA LEU A 111 -6.78 -1.98 17.00
C LEU A 111 -7.49 -1.35 15.79
N ASP A 112 -7.87 -0.07 15.89
CA ASP A 112 -8.38 0.71 14.75
C ASP A 112 -7.29 0.95 13.67
N GLY A 113 -6.04 0.65 13.98
CA GLY A 113 -4.89 0.81 13.09
C GLY A 113 -4.33 2.23 13.09
N SER A 114 -4.66 3.05 14.09
CA SER A 114 -4.08 4.39 14.25
C SER A 114 -2.67 4.31 14.84
N LYS A 115 -1.79 5.26 14.48
CA LYS A 115 -0.53 5.46 15.20
C LYS A 115 -0.83 6.19 16.50
N VAL A 116 -0.22 5.77 17.61
CA VAL A 116 -0.48 6.41 18.90
C VAL A 116 0.78 7.06 19.45
N LYS A 117 0.74 8.37 19.68
CA LYS A 117 1.74 9.13 20.42
C LYS A 117 1.33 9.20 21.88
N LEU A 118 2.09 8.57 22.77
CA LEU A 118 1.90 8.67 24.21
C LEU A 118 2.77 9.83 24.71
N THR A 119 2.17 10.79 25.42
CA THR A 119 2.86 11.97 25.93
C THR A 119 2.63 12.13 27.43
N VAL A 120 3.68 12.08 28.24
CA VAL A 120 3.64 12.48 29.66
C VAL A 120 4.05 13.94 29.77
N ARG A 121 3.15 14.82 30.25
CA ARG A 121 3.48 16.24 30.46
C ARG A 121 3.88 16.51 31.90
N PHE A 122 5.06 17.10 32.09
CA PHE A 122 5.56 17.53 33.40
C PHE A 122 5.16 18.98 33.68
N ARG A 123 4.71 19.27 34.91
CA ARG A 123 4.40 20.63 35.37
C ARG A 123 5.46 21.14 36.35
N GLY A 124 5.84 22.41 36.22
CA GLY A 124 6.76 23.07 37.16
C GLY A 124 8.11 22.35 37.32
N ARG A 125 8.43 21.95 38.56
CA ARG A 125 9.68 21.28 38.94
C ARG A 125 9.68 19.77 38.67
N GLU A 126 8.55 19.20 38.24
CA GLU A 126 8.43 17.77 37.92
C GLU A 126 9.30 17.32 36.74
N ALA A 127 9.80 18.27 35.92
CA ALA A 127 10.74 17.97 34.85
C ALA A 127 12.06 17.37 35.35
N ALA A 128 12.38 17.50 36.64
CA ALA A 128 13.50 16.82 37.26
C ALA A 128 13.23 15.31 37.48
N HIS A 129 11.97 14.90 37.60
CA HIS A 129 11.56 13.51 37.83
C HIS A 129 11.13 12.81 36.54
N GLN A 130 12.02 12.82 35.55
CA GLN A 130 11.78 12.16 34.26
C GLN A 130 11.59 10.64 34.40
N GLN A 131 12.22 10.05 35.43
CA GLN A 131 12.11 8.63 35.76
C GLN A 131 10.66 8.20 36.02
N LEU A 132 9.84 9.05 36.65
CA LEU A 132 8.42 8.75 36.89
C LEU A 132 7.64 8.69 35.57
N GLY A 133 7.88 9.64 34.66
CA GLY A 133 7.26 9.61 33.33
C GLY A 133 7.71 8.40 32.50
N LEU A 134 8.99 8.04 32.61
CA LEU A 134 9.54 6.88 31.91
C LEU A 134 8.97 5.57 32.45
N ALA A 135 8.77 5.45 33.76
CA ALA A 135 8.13 4.29 34.38
C ALA A 135 6.68 4.11 33.91
N VAL A 136 5.91 5.21 33.81
CA VAL A 136 4.54 5.19 33.29
C VAL A 136 4.52 4.72 31.83
N LEU A 137 5.36 5.31 30.98
CA LEU A 137 5.44 4.93 29.56
C LEU A 137 5.88 3.48 29.38
N LYS A 138 6.86 3.03 30.15
CA LYS A 138 7.35 1.65 30.09
C LYS A 138 6.26 0.65 30.49
N ARG A 139 5.51 0.93 31.57
CA ARG A 139 4.39 0.08 31.99
C ARG A 139 3.32 -0.06 30.91
N VAL A 140 2.93 1.05 30.28
CA VAL A 140 1.96 1.02 29.16
C VAL A 140 2.52 0.25 27.96
N ALA A 141 3.82 0.38 27.68
CA ALA A 141 4.47 -0.36 26.60
C ALA A 141 4.53 -1.87 26.87
N ASP A 142 4.81 -2.25 28.12
CA ASP A 142 4.86 -3.66 28.55
C ASP A 142 3.47 -4.31 28.47
N ASP A 143 2.41 -3.60 28.86
CA ASP A 143 1.00 -4.07 28.78
C ASP A 143 0.50 -4.25 27.34
N LEU A 144 1.14 -3.58 26.37
CA LEU A 144 0.73 -3.57 24.95
C LEU A 144 1.74 -4.28 24.04
N ARG A 145 2.80 -4.87 24.59
CA ARG A 145 3.95 -5.41 23.85
C ARG A 145 3.59 -6.39 22.73
N ASP A 146 2.46 -7.10 22.88
CA ASP A 146 2.01 -8.15 21.96
C ASP A 146 1.29 -7.56 20.74
N GLU A 147 0.78 -6.33 20.83
CA GLU A 147 -0.03 -5.68 19.80
C GLU A 147 0.70 -4.51 19.10
N VAL A 148 1.79 -4.00 19.68
CA VAL A 148 2.49 -2.80 19.20
C VAL A 148 3.94 -3.01 18.89
N ARG A 149 4.44 -2.23 17.94
CA ARG A 149 5.86 -2.04 17.67
C ARG A 149 6.27 -0.62 18.05
N LEU A 150 7.42 -0.49 18.72
CA LEU A 150 8.00 0.81 19.05
C LEU A 150 8.59 1.47 17.79
N GLU A 151 8.08 2.64 17.40
CA GLU A 151 8.63 3.45 16.30
C GLU A 151 9.66 4.44 16.82
N LYS A 152 9.31 5.16 17.88
CA LYS A 152 10.21 6.08 18.57
C LYS A 152 10.28 5.73 20.06
N PRO A 153 11.48 5.48 20.61
CA PRO A 153 11.65 5.27 22.03
C PRO A 153 11.28 6.52 22.83
N PRO A 154 11.05 6.39 24.15
CA PRO A 154 10.76 7.54 25.02
C PRO A 154 11.83 8.63 24.90
N ALA A 155 11.43 9.79 24.39
CA ALA A 155 12.31 10.94 24.18
C ALA A 155 11.69 12.20 24.79
N LEU A 156 12.53 13.06 25.33
CA LEU A 156 12.11 14.35 25.88
C LEU A 156 11.84 15.32 24.74
N GLU A 157 10.59 15.75 24.62
CA GLU A 157 10.16 16.83 23.75
C GLU A 157 9.83 18.05 24.62
N GLY A 158 10.85 18.86 24.90
CA GLY A 158 10.75 20.05 25.76
C GLY A 158 10.39 19.69 27.20
N ARG A 159 9.15 20.00 27.62
CA ARG A 159 8.64 19.71 28.98
C ARG A 159 7.75 18.47 29.04
N ALA A 160 7.82 17.62 28.03
CA ALA A 160 7.07 16.38 27.96
C ALA A 160 7.98 15.23 27.57
N LEU A 161 7.70 14.03 28.08
CA LEU A 161 8.29 12.79 27.59
C LEU A 161 7.30 12.16 26.63
N SER A 162 7.73 11.81 25.42
CA SER A 162 6.84 11.20 24.43
C SER A 162 7.44 9.96 23.79
N MET A 163 6.57 9.04 23.38
CA MET A 163 6.91 7.85 22.62
C MET A 163 5.86 7.60 21.56
N ILE A 164 6.22 6.92 20.46
CA ILE A 164 5.30 6.60 19.38
C ILE A 164 5.22 5.09 19.21
N LEU A 165 4.00 4.58 19.24
CA LEU A 165 3.64 3.19 19.03
C LEU A 165 2.97 3.02 17.66
N LEU A 166 3.39 1.98 16.95
CA LEU A 166 2.76 1.51 15.73
C LEU A 166 1.94 0.27 16.02
N PRO A 167 0.75 0.14 15.43
CA PRO A 167 0.02 -1.11 15.45
C PRO A 167 0.82 -2.17 14.69
N THR A 168 1.00 -3.34 15.31
CA THR A 168 1.41 -4.50 14.53
C THR A 168 0.21 -4.96 13.71
N PRO A 169 0.39 -5.31 12.42
CA PRO A 169 -0.69 -5.86 11.63
C PRO A 169 -1.02 -7.25 12.18
N GLN A 170 -1.91 -7.31 13.16
CA GLN A 170 -2.58 -8.55 13.55
C GLN A 170 -3.29 -9.05 12.30
N LYS A 171 -3.02 -10.31 11.94
CA LYS A 171 -3.78 -11.01 10.90
C LYS A 171 -5.24 -10.97 11.38
N PRO A 172 -6.18 -10.36 10.64
CA PRO A 172 -7.54 -10.22 11.13
C PRO A 172 -8.12 -11.63 11.28
N GLU A 173 -8.22 -12.12 12.51
CA GLU A 173 -9.20 -13.15 12.81
C GLU A 173 -10.56 -12.50 12.55
N ARG A 174 -11.15 -12.89 11.43
CA ARG A 174 -12.53 -12.54 11.11
C ARG A 174 -13.37 -13.20 12.18
N THR A 175 -13.79 -12.43 13.17
CA THR A 175 -14.95 -12.80 13.98
C THR A 175 -16.16 -12.61 13.07
N ASP A 176 -16.37 -13.60 12.20
CA ASP A 176 -17.63 -13.78 11.48
C ASP A 176 -18.67 -14.16 12.54
N GLN A 177 -19.29 -13.16 13.19
CA GLN A 177 -20.56 -13.38 13.87
C GLN A 177 -21.60 -13.63 12.79
N LYS A 178 -21.75 -14.91 12.45
CA LYS A 178 -22.86 -15.44 11.68
C LYS A 178 -24.12 -15.27 12.55
N PRO A 179 -25.15 -14.51 12.11
CA PRO A 179 -26.43 -14.57 12.79
C PRO A 179 -27.02 -15.96 12.56
N GLU A 180 -27.25 -16.69 13.65
CA GLU A 180 -28.13 -17.86 13.66
C GLU A 180 -29.52 -17.40 13.24
N VAL A 181 -29.99 -17.94 12.12
CA VAL A 181 -31.40 -17.86 11.71
C VAL A 181 -32.01 -19.15 12.24
N GLU A 182 -32.94 -19.03 13.19
CA GLU A 182 -33.75 -20.16 13.68
C GLU A 182 -34.59 -20.72 12.54
N ASP A 183 -34.38 -22.00 12.24
CA ASP A 183 -35.28 -22.83 11.47
C ASP A 183 -36.54 -23.12 12.29
N GLN A 184 -37.71 -22.72 11.78
CA GLN A 184 -38.99 -23.35 12.13
C GLN A 184 -39.66 -23.83 10.85
N GLU A 185 -39.83 -25.14 10.78
CA GLU A 185 -40.45 -25.90 9.73
C GLU A 185 -41.78 -26.46 10.23
N SER A 186 -42.86 -26.31 9.44
CA SER A 186 -44.04 -27.18 9.37
C SER A 186 -44.93 -26.65 8.20
N GLU A 187 -44.97 -27.33 7.04
CA GLU A 187 -46.04 -28.27 6.59
C GLU A 187 -47.40 -27.54 6.36
N GLU A 188 -48.16 -27.60 5.26
CA GLU A 188 -48.40 -28.52 4.12
C GLU A 188 -48.89 -27.65 2.91
N THR A 189 -48.77 -27.98 1.63
CA THR A 189 -49.73 -28.84 0.89
C THR A 189 -49.24 -29.09 -0.54
N ASP A 190 -49.17 -30.38 -0.84
CA ASP A 190 -49.37 -31.15 -2.07
C ASP A 190 -49.77 -30.55 -3.44
N GLN A 191 -49.32 -31.30 -4.46
CA GLN A 191 -49.84 -31.51 -5.83
C GLN A 191 -49.53 -30.48 -6.95
N ASN A 192 -48.60 -30.82 -7.85
CA ASN A 192 -48.97 -31.47 -9.12
C ASN A 192 -47.73 -32.00 -9.88
N VAL A 193 -47.91 -33.19 -10.45
CA VAL A 193 -47.04 -33.93 -11.36
C VAL A 193 -47.07 -33.31 -12.77
N GLU A 194 -45.97 -33.46 -13.53
CA GLU A 194 -45.93 -34.27 -14.76
C GLU A 194 -44.78 -33.86 -15.72
N ALA A 195 -43.91 -34.84 -15.97
CA ALA A 195 -43.18 -35.14 -17.22
C ALA A 195 -42.16 -34.12 -17.81
N THR A 196 -41.01 -34.48 -18.38
CA THR A 196 -40.31 -35.76 -18.67
C THR A 196 -38.98 -35.41 -19.36
N ASP A 197 -37.93 -36.21 -19.09
CA ASP A 197 -36.71 -36.53 -19.86
C ASP A 197 -35.88 -35.44 -20.59
N GLN A 198 -34.54 -35.49 -20.72
CA GLN A 198 -33.65 -36.63 -20.85
C GLN A 198 -32.17 -36.22 -20.60
N LYS A 199 -31.40 -37.17 -20.03
CA LYS A 199 -29.92 -37.27 -19.89
C LYS A 199 -29.25 -37.49 -21.29
N PRO A 200 -27.93 -37.82 -21.46
CA PRO A 200 -26.73 -37.75 -20.60
C PRO A 200 -25.39 -37.30 -21.27
N LYS A 201 -24.38 -37.05 -20.42
CA LYS A 201 -22.91 -37.38 -20.46
C LYS A 201 -22.10 -37.46 -21.77
N ALA A 202 -20.93 -36.81 -21.75
CA ALA A 202 -19.58 -37.34 -22.10
C ALA A 202 -18.54 -36.22 -21.87
N ALA A 203 -17.21 -36.36 -21.79
CA ALA A 203 -16.25 -37.36 -21.32
C ALA A 203 -14.85 -36.72 -21.56
N ALA A 204 -13.89 -36.95 -20.64
CA ALA A 204 -12.42 -36.97 -20.88
C ALA A 204 -11.73 -35.63 -21.31
N THR A 205 -10.44 -35.31 -21.13
CA THR A 205 -9.21 -36.01 -20.72
C THR A 205 -8.13 -34.96 -20.37
N LYS A 206 -7.18 -35.27 -19.46
CA LYS A 206 -5.87 -34.60 -19.29
C LYS A 206 -4.90 -35.03 -20.43
N PRO A 207 -3.78 -34.33 -20.73
CA PRO A 207 -2.48 -34.44 -19.99
C PRO A 207 -1.67 -33.11 -19.92
N LYS A 208 -1.00 -32.70 -18.82
CA LYS A 208 0.32 -33.09 -18.27
C LYS A 208 1.50 -33.08 -19.27
N ALA A 209 2.44 -32.12 -19.15
CA ALA A 209 3.87 -32.31 -19.47
C ALA A 209 4.79 -31.12 -19.06
N THR A 210 5.76 -31.43 -18.18
CA THR A 210 7.20 -31.02 -18.13
C THR A 210 7.62 -29.54 -18.25
N ALA A 211 8.26 -28.92 -17.26
CA ALA A 211 9.64 -29.12 -16.73
C ALA A 211 10.77 -28.55 -17.62
N LYS A 212 11.44 -27.48 -17.16
CA LYS A 212 12.89 -27.47 -16.81
C LYS A 212 13.43 -26.06 -16.54
N LYS A 213 14.25 -25.97 -15.49
CA LYS A 213 15.19 -24.91 -15.11
C LYS A 213 16.56 -25.22 -15.76
N PRO A 214 17.43 -24.23 -16.01
CA PRO A 214 18.68 -24.10 -15.20
C PRO A 214 19.09 -22.60 -15.01
N LYS A 215 19.43 -22.08 -13.81
CA LYS A 215 20.76 -21.97 -13.14
C LYS A 215 21.98 -21.95 -14.09
N THR A 216 22.82 -20.90 -14.06
CA THR A 216 24.16 -20.85 -13.40
C THR A 216 24.79 -19.51 -13.82
N THR A 217 25.11 -18.56 -12.90
CA THR A 217 26.47 -18.27 -12.34
C THR A 217 27.30 -17.42 -13.34
N ASP A 218 28.02 -16.35 -13.03
CA ASP A 218 28.99 -16.14 -11.95
C ASP A 218 29.33 -14.63 -11.83
N GLN A 219 29.80 -14.21 -10.64
CA GLN A 219 30.58 -12.98 -10.47
C GLN A 219 32.02 -13.26 -10.96
N PRO A 220 32.85 -12.22 -11.12
CA PRO A 220 33.84 -12.04 -10.06
C PRO A 220 34.17 -10.58 -9.72
N LYS A 221 34.80 -10.49 -8.55
CA LYS A 221 35.24 -9.35 -7.76
C LYS A 221 36.77 -9.47 -7.67
N THR A 222 37.52 -8.40 -7.97
CA THR A 222 38.95 -8.16 -7.64
C THR A 222 39.38 -6.85 -8.32
N THR A 223 40.25 -5.96 -7.85
CA THR A 223 41.10 -5.84 -6.65
C THR A 223 41.87 -4.51 -6.74
N ASP A 224 42.12 -3.87 -5.59
CA ASP A 224 43.17 -2.90 -5.18
C ASP A 224 43.88 -1.98 -6.21
N GLN A 225 44.03 -0.69 -5.86
CA GLN A 225 45.34 -0.14 -5.44
C GLN A 225 45.30 1.31 -4.90
N LYS A 226 46.07 1.47 -3.83
CA LYS A 226 46.58 2.63 -3.09
C LYS A 226 47.51 3.50 -3.96
N VAL A 227 47.60 4.83 -3.71
CA VAL A 227 48.83 5.66 -3.74
C VAL A 227 48.55 7.19 -3.55
N GLU A 228 49.36 7.78 -2.65
CA GLU A 228 49.90 9.15 -2.49
C GLU A 228 49.07 10.43 -2.19
N GLU A 229 49.47 11.02 -1.06
CA GLU A 229 49.58 12.45 -0.71
C GLU A 229 50.31 13.28 -1.80
N PRO A 230 50.09 14.61 -1.84
CA PRO A 230 51.14 15.48 -1.31
C PRO A 230 50.64 16.71 -0.55
N ALA A 231 51.58 17.25 0.22
CA ALA A 231 51.54 18.52 0.93
C ALA A 231 51.82 19.73 0.01
N ASP A 232 51.17 20.86 0.28
CA ASP A 232 51.61 22.25 0.03
C ASP A 232 50.61 23.18 0.77
N ALA A 233 50.94 23.85 1.88
CA ALA A 233 51.78 25.04 2.06
C ALA A 233 51.15 26.37 1.58
N LYS A 234 50.99 27.30 2.56
CA LYS A 234 50.64 28.75 2.48
C LYS A 234 49.15 29.07 2.21
N ALA A 235 48.49 30.01 2.88
CA ALA A 235 48.90 31.10 3.78
C ALA A 235 47.80 31.37 4.82
#